data_AF-A0A099NZF7-F1
#
_entry.id   AF-A0A099NZF7-F1
#
_cell.length_a   1.000
_cell.length_b   1.000
_cell.length_c   1.000
_cell.angle_alpha   90.00
_cell.angle_beta   90.00
_cell.angle_gamma   90.00
#
_symmetry.space_group_name_H-M   'P 1'
#
loop_
_entity.id
_entity.type
_entity.pdbx_description
1 polymer ?
#
loop_
_entity_poly.entity_id
_entity_poly.type
_entity_poly.pdbx_seq_one_letter_code
_entity_poly.pdbx_strand_id
1 'polypeptide(L)'
;MNGTLFATSLENLAFIYSQLDSVGVLTAEFPNGDMFFENDIQKLNYAFLRFLDSNPELDGSSKTTVQSKLDSGVYTSIYELFHDLKIASIVKILEHENNPSLYAKVDKFYRIATETLLREAIRLGVSLKQTKKGLGSDEAGDSTTNSSNVDTNAADVMENQEEKIQEKLSQLQPLDSTDGLVASLEKDFNIITSVFYNSTGKALSVFSSGNIPFFTSLNRYQSELDDREPIIDPSLGINITNVIPNISLSNVDNMSKFSDTNIKIPNIRQILENYMHPNWLRLISSQWLKHGSDITSLNFSFAPSYDETQSIISNDWKGLTWCQQVGFKNLVDIKEKYNELLKMQSESLEANEESVKNPGESSIPSSSSDKNEATDECKTTGEIKELEDGKVEEKDGAVLENFELKTNDASAGEINGAVELQNHPGEISLKEKIDLENVFQYDEMELIGDDETQIVQSGKVQSTISDLLCELSELRQQRLEKQKKHARYNKTLLAAGGKINKPAVEEVKLYNK
;
A
#
# COMPACT_ATOMS: atom_id res chain seq x y z
N MET A 1 30.48 -10.28 25.64
CA MET A 1 31.67 -9.87 24.87
C MET A 1 31.57 -8.39 24.48
N ASN A 2 31.49 -7.47 25.44
CA ASN A 2 30.82 -6.18 25.20
C ASN A 2 31.77 -4.99 24.96
N GLY A 3 33.03 -5.08 25.41
CA GLY A 3 33.98 -3.95 25.37
C GLY A 3 34.37 -3.51 23.96
N THR A 4 34.56 -4.44 23.01
CA THR A 4 34.90 -4.12 21.62
C THR A 4 33.75 -3.44 20.89
N LEU A 5 32.53 -3.98 21.02
CA LEU A 5 31.32 -3.38 20.46
C LEU A 5 31.04 -1.98 21.05
N PHE A 6 31.27 -1.80 22.35
CA PHE A 6 31.13 -0.48 22.98
C PHE A 6 32.19 0.51 22.50
N ALA A 7 33.46 0.11 22.37
CA ALA A 7 34.52 0.97 21.83
C ALA A 7 34.24 1.40 20.38
N THR A 8 33.82 0.47 19.51
CA THR A 8 33.43 0.80 18.13
C THR A 8 32.17 1.68 18.09
N SER A 9 31.21 1.47 18.98
CA SER A 9 30.04 2.36 19.12
C SER A 9 30.45 3.77 19.53
N LEU A 10 31.38 3.91 20.48
CA LEU A 10 31.89 5.19 20.96
C LEU A 10 32.68 5.95 19.89
N GLU A 11 33.51 5.26 19.10
CA GLU A 11 34.23 5.86 17.95
C GLU A 11 33.24 6.43 16.91
N ASN A 12 32.18 5.67 16.58
CA ASN A 12 31.12 6.13 15.68
C ASN A 12 30.32 7.31 16.28
N LEU A 13 30.02 7.29 17.59
CA LEU A 13 29.35 8.41 18.26
C LEU A 13 30.22 9.67 18.30
N ALA A 14 31.54 9.55 18.54
CA ALA A 14 32.48 10.67 18.48
C ALA A 14 32.51 11.32 17.09
N PHE A 15 32.56 10.49 16.03
CA PHE A 15 32.46 10.97 14.65
C PHE A 15 31.14 11.71 14.40
N ILE A 16 30.00 11.11 14.76
CA ILE A 16 28.67 11.72 14.62
C ILE A 16 28.58 13.05 15.37
N TYR A 17 29.04 13.11 16.63
CA TYR A 17 29.02 14.34 17.41
C TYR A 17 29.91 15.43 16.80
N SER A 18 31.09 15.09 16.27
CA SER A 18 31.98 16.05 15.60
C SER A 18 31.36 16.67 14.34
N GLN A 19 30.42 15.98 13.68
CA GLN A 19 29.67 16.51 12.54
C GLN A 19 28.42 17.32 12.95
N LEU A 20 27.84 17.01 14.12
CA LEU A 20 26.67 17.72 14.66
C LEU A 20 27.05 19.01 15.40
N ASP A 21 28.24 19.08 15.98
CA ASP A 21 28.66 20.23 16.76
C ASP A 21 29.00 21.43 15.86
N SER A 22 28.16 22.46 15.96
CA SER A 22 28.30 23.72 15.23
C SER A 22 28.40 24.94 16.15
N VAL A 23 28.65 24.70 17.44
CA VAL A 23 28.73 25.73 18.50
C VAL A 23 29.94 25.54 19.43
N GLY A 24 30.60 24.38 19.39
CA GLY A 24 31.75 24.06 20.23
C GLY A 24 31.37 23.47 21.59
N VAL A 25 30.31 22.65 21.64
CA VAL A 25 29.89 21.91 22.83
C VAL A 25 30.91 20.83 23.20
N LEU A 26 31.49 20.12 22.23
CA LEU A 26 32.53 19.13 22.48
C LEU A 26 33.85 19.75 22.97
N THR A 27 34.09 21.00 22.55
CA THR A 27 35.22 21.84 22.97
C THR A 27 34.91 22.71 24.21
N ALA A 28 33.74 22.56 24.82
CA ALA A 28 33.42 23.28 26.05
C ALA A 28 34.34 22.82 27.18
N GLU A 29 34.91 23.77 27.92
CA GLU A 29 35.70 23.46 29.11
C GLU A 29 34.77 23.21 30.31
N PHE A 30 34.96 22.10 31.01
CA PHE A 30 34.25 21.78 32.25
C PHE A 30 35.18 21.09 33.26
N PRO A 31 34.81 21.02 34.56
CA PRO A 31 35.67 20.42 35.58
C PRO A 31 35.97 18.94 35.29
N ASN A 32 37.18 18.51 35.67
CA ASN A 32 37.56 17.10 35.57
C ASN A 32 36.62 16.18 36.38
N GLY A 33 36.40 14.96 35.89
CA GLY A 33 35.46 14.00 36.50
C GLY A 33 35.85 13.57 37.92
N ASP A 34 37.13 13.67 38.28
CA ASP A 34 37.63 13.42 39.63
C ASP A 34 37.31 14.57 40.62
N MET A 35 36.94 15.75 40.11
CA MET A 35 36.55 16.93 40.91
C MET A 35 35.05 17.15 40.97
N PHE A 36 34.32 16.80 39.90
CA PHE A 36 32.86 16.85 39.87
C PHE A 36 32.28 15.60 39.19
N PHE A 37 31.61 14.77 39.98
CA PHE A 37 30.82 13.63 39.52
C PHE A 37 29.61 13.45 40.44
N GLU A 38 28.41 13.51 39.86
CA GLU A 38 27.14 13.22 40.55
C GLU A 38 26.61 11.87 40.03
N ASN A 39 25.95 11.10 40.90
CA ASN A 39 25.35 9.80 40.53
C ASN A 39 23.86 9.95 40.14
N ASP A 40 23.18 10.99 40.62
CA ASP A 40 21.76 11.25 40.35
C ASP A 40 21.53 12.23 39.19
N ILE A 41 21.02 11.69 38.07
CA ILE A 41 20.64 12.44 36.85
C ILE A 41 19.75 13.66 37.14
N GLN A 42 18.86 13.55 38.13
CA GLN A 42 17.92 14.60 38.48
C GLN A 42 18.61 15.76 39.23
N LYS A 43 19.58 15.45 40.10
CA LYS A 43 20.28 16.45 40.91
C LYS A 43 21.43 17.13 40.18
N LEU A 44 21.94 16.56 39.08
CA LEU A 44 23.12 17.02 38.35
C LEU A 44 23.15 18.53 38.07
N ASN A 45 22.03 19.16 37.65
CA ASN A 45 22.02 20.59 37.32
C ASN A 45 22.25 21.46 38.57
N TYR A 46 21.45 21.20 39.62
CA TYR A 46 21.58 21.87 40.92
C TYR A 46 22.95 21.63 41.57
N ALA A 47 23.46 20.39 41.52
CA ALA A 47 24.78 20.05 42.03
C ALA A 47 25.91 20.78 41.29
N PHE A 48 25.81 20.89 39.96
CA PHE A 48 26.79 21.59 39.12
C PHE A 48 26.79 23.10 39.34
N LEU A 49 25.61 23.73 39.36
CA LEU A 49 25.47 25.17 39.66
C LEU A 49 26.04 25.50 41.05
N ARG A 50 25.69 24.70 42.07
CA ARG A 50 26.25 24.83 43.42
C ARG A 50 27.76 24.61 43.47
N PHE A 51 28.32 23.74 42.63
CA PHE A 51 29.77 23.55 42.51
C PHE A 51 30.46 24.78 41.93
N LEU A 52 29.87 25.42 40.91
CA LEU A 52 30.37 26.68 40.34
C LEU A 52 30.31 27.84 41.36
N ASP A 53 29.19 28.00 42.07
CA ASP A 53 29.05 28.99 43.15
C ASP A 53 30.11 28.80 44.26
N SER A 54 30.51 27.56 44.52
CA SER A 54 31.50 27.20 45.53
C SER A 54 32.95 27.37 45.06
N ASN A 55 33.19 27.38 43.74
CA ASN A 55 34.53 27.39 43.12
C ASN A 55 34.61 28.37 41.93
N PRO A 56 34.44 29.70 42.15
CA PRO A 56 34.37 30.68 41.06
C PRO A 56 35.68 30.87 40.30
N GLU A 57 36.84 30.61 40.94
CA GLU A 57 38.17 30.69 40.31
C GLU A 57 38.73 29.28 40.07
N LEU A 58 38.20 28.60 39.04
CA LEU A 58 38.65 27.26 38.67
C LEU A 58 39.88 27.32 37.74
N ASP A 59 41.04 26.90 38.25
CA ASP A 59 42.32 26.89 37.54
C ASP A 59 42.24 26.15 36.19
N GLY A 60 42.85 26.70 35.14
CA GLY A 60 42.76 26.15 33.78
C GLY A 60 43.28 24.71 33.61
N SER A 61 44.15 24.25 34.52
CA SER A 61 44.67 22.88 34.58
C SER A 61 43.66 21.85 35.12
N SER A 62 42.57 22.29 35.75
CA SER A 62 41.52 21.44 36.33
C SER A 62 40.35 21.14 35.39
N LYS A 63 40.43 21.64 34.15
CA LYS A 63 39.38 21.57 33.13
C LYS A 63 39.72 20.54 32.05
N THR A 64 38.71 19.85 31.53
CA THR A 64 38.78 19.00 30.34
C THR A 64 37.68 19.35 29.35
N THR A 65 37.77 18.81 28.13
CA THR A 65 36.74 18.90 27.09
C THR A 65 36.23 17.51 26.71
N VAL A 66 34.99 17.40 26.22
CA VAL A 66 34.39 16.10 25.86
C VAL A 66 35.20 15.46 24.74
N GLN A 67 35.65 16.26 23.77
CA GLN A 67 36.53 15.80 22.70
C GLN A 67 37.82 15.17 23.26
N SER A 68 38.51 15.81 24.20
CA SER A 68 39.75 15.27 24.79
C SER A 68 39.56 13.93 25.50
N LYS A 69 38.38 13.69 26.11
CA LYS A 69 38.03 12.42 26.78
C LYS A 69 37.56 11.33 25.81
N LEU A 70 36.94 11.71 24.69
CA LEU A 70 36.61 10.80 23.59
C LEU A 70 37.89 10.32 22.88
N ASP A 71 38.76 11.26 22.48
CA ASP A 71 40.01 10.98 21.76
C ASP A 71 41.00 10.13 22.58
N SER A 72 40.92 10.20 23.91
CA SER A 72 41.72 9.38 24.85
C SER A 72 41.02 8.09 25.31
N GLY A 73 39.78 7.83 24.88
CA GLY A 73 39.06 6.58 25.18
C GLY A 73 38.75 6.34 26.66
N VAL A 74 38.67 7.41 27.47
CA VAL A 74 38.57 7.31 28.95
C VAL A 74 37.22 6.81 29.45
N TYR A 75 36.15 6.98 28.66
CA TYR A 75 34.78 6.63 29.05
C TYR A 75 34.61 5.12 29.23
N THR A 76 34.41 4.67 30.48
CA THR A 76 34.13 3.27 30.81
C THR A 76 32.64 2.95 30.75
N SER A 77 31.78 3.99 30.83
CA SER A 77 30.34 3.85 30.81
C SER A 77 29.62 4.93 30.00
N ILE A 78 28.48 4.53 29.45
CA ILE A 78 27.49 5.42 28.82
C ILE A 78 27.06 6.54 29.76
N TYR A 79 27.03 6.29 31.08
CA TYR A 79 26.67 7.31 32.07
C TYR A 79 27.69 8.46 32.12
N GLU A 80 28.98 8.14 32.09
CA GLU A 80 30.08 9.12 32.18
C GLU A 80 30.07 10.05 30.96
N LEU A 81 29.78 9.49 29.76
CA LEU A 81 29.61 10.28 28.53
C LEU A 81 28.34 11.15 28.56
N PHE A 82 27.22 10.63 29.08
CA PHE A 82 25.98 11.40 29.24
C PHE A 82 26.09 12.54 30.25
N HIS A 83 26.75 12.28 31.38
CA HIS A 83 27.08 13.24 32.44
C HIS A 83 27.87 14.43 31.87
N ASP A 84 28.99 14.13 31.21
CA ASP A 84 29.88 15.14 30.62
C ASP A 84 29.20 15.93 29.49
N LEU A 85 28.44 15.25 28.61
CA LEU A 85 27.68 15.90 27.54
C LEU A 85 26.61 16.87 28.10
N LYS A 86 25.92 16.48 29.17
CA LYS A 86 24.91 17.33 29.84
C LYS A 86 25.58 18.56 30.48
N ILE A 87 26.70 18.39 31.18
CA ILE A 87 27.47 19.51 31.77
C ILE A 87 27.97 20.47 30.69
N ALA A 88 28.63 19.96 29.64
CA ALA A 88 29.14 20.77 28.54
C ALA A 88 28.02 21.57 27.83
N SER A 89 26.83 20.98 27.70
CA SER A 89 25.64 21.64 27.16
C SER A 89 25.10 22.74 28.09
N ILE A 90 25.07 22.51 29.41
CA ILE A 90 24.69 23.53 30.41
C ILE A 90 25.67 24.72 30.36
N VAL A 91 26.99 24.48 30.35
CA VAL A 91 28.00 25.55 30.25
C VAL A 91 27.79 26.39 29.00
N LYS A 92 27.57 25.76 27.83
CA LYS A 92 27.29 26.50 26.58
C LYS A 92 25.93 27.20 26.53
N ILE A 93 24.93 26.72 27.28
CA ILE A 93 23.65 27.43 27.47
C ILE A 93 23.83 28.70 28.31
N LEU A 94 24.62 28.63 29.39
CA LEU A 94 24.97 29.79 30.21
C LEU A 94 25.81 30.82 29.41
N GLU A 95 26.80 30.38 28.63
CA GLU A 95 27.59 31.27 27.76
C GLU A 95 26.76 31.98 26.66
N HIS A 96 25.62 31.42 26.25
CA HIS A 96 24.88 31.86 25.06
C HIS A 96 23.46 32.38 25.33
N GLU A 97 23.12 32.65 26.59
CA GLU A 97 21.86 33.27 27.03
C GLU A 97 21.45 34.49 26.17
N ASN A 98 22.40 35.38 25.86
CA ASN A 98 22.15 36.58 25.07
C ASN A 98 21.99 36.33 23.56
N ASN A 99 22.18 35.11 23.05
CA ASN A 99 22.12 34.78 21.63
C ASN A 99 21.17 33.60 21.35
N PRO A 100 19.88 33.87 21.07
CA PRO A 100 18.87 32.83 20.92
C PRO A 100 19.13 31.88 19.73
N SER A 101 19.94 32.27 18.74
CA SER A 101 20.30 31.40 17.63
C SER A 101 21.38 30.37 18.00
N LEU A 102 22.30 30.71 18.88
CA LEU A 102 23.30 29.75 19.40
C LEU A 102 22.68 28.88 20.50
N TYR A 103 21.93 29.47 21.43
CA TYR A 103 21.17 28.75 22.46
C TYR A 103 20.33 27.60 21.87
N ALA A 104 19.50 27.90 20.86
CA ALA A 104 18.64 26.91 20.21
C ALA A 104 19.42 25.84 19.41
N LYS A 105 20.67 26.11 19.01
CA LYS A 105 21.55 25.09 18.42
C LYS A 105 22.15 24.16 19.49
N VAL A 106 22.54 24.68 20.66
CA VAL A 106 23.04 23.86 21.78
C VAL A 106 21.93 22.94 22.29
N ASP A 107 20.72 23.46 22.51
CA ASP A 107 19.55 22.64 22.89
C ASP A 107 19.24 21.55 21.84
N LYS A 108 19.25 21.90 20.55
CA LYS A 108 19.07 20.91 19.47
C LYS A 108 20.19 19.86 19.43
N PHE A 109 21.45 20.27 19.61
CA PHE A 109 22.60 19.35 19.67
C PHE A 109 22.44 18.37 20.83
N TYR A 110 22.17 18.87 22.04
CA TYR A 110 21.96 18.06 23.23
C TYR A 110 20.82 17.05 23.07
N ARG A 111 19.66 17.48 22.54
CA ARG A 111 18.53 16.57 22.25
C ARG A 111 18.94 15.44 21.30
N ILE A 112 19.59 15.76 20.18
CA ILE A 112 19.99 14.73 19.19
C ILE A 112 21.06 13.81 19.78
N ALA A 113 22.09 14.36 20.41
CA ALA A 113 23.18 13.57 20.97
C ALA A 113 22.71 12.63 22.08
N THR A 114 21.86 13.11 23.02
CA THR A 114 21.27 12.25 24.04
C THR A 114 20.29 11.22 23.47
N GLU A 115 19.48 11.57 22.46
CA GLU A 115 18.61 10.61 21.79
C GLU A 115 19.42 9.50 21.09
N THR A 116 20.49 9.83 20.38
CA THR A 116 21.38 8.83 19.75
C THR A 116 22.07 7.95 20.79
N LEU A 117 22.58 8.54 21.88
CA LEU A 117 23.21 7.82 22.98
C LEU A 117 22.22 6.85 23.66
N LEU A 118 20.99 7.28 23.90
CA LEU A 118 19.93 6.43 24.49
C LEU A 118 19.53 5.28 23.54
N ARG A 119 19.41 5.55 22.24
CA ARG A 119 19.09 4.52 21.23
C ARG A 119 20.19 3.47 21.10
N GLU A 120 21.47 3.87 21.09
CA GLU A 120 22.60 2.94 21.08
C GLU A 120 22.76 2.19 22.42
N ALA A 121 22.51 2.85 23.56
CA ALA A 121 22.49 2.19 24.87
C ALA A 121 21.47 1.05 24.92
N ILE A 122 20.26 1.28 24.41
CA ILE A 122 19.20 0.26 24.30
C ILE A 122 19.61 -0.86 23.33
N ARG A 123 20.22 -0.55 22.18
CA ARG A 123 20.74 -1.54 21.22
C ARG A 123 21.83 -2.43 21.82
N LEU A 124 22.67 -1.89 22.72
CA LEU A 124 23.70 -2.60 23.45
C LEU A 124 23.19 -3.29 24.74
N GLY A 125 21.91 -3.12 25.11
CA GLY A 125 21.32 -3.67 26.33
C GLY A 125 21.80 -3.00 27.63
N VAL A 126 22.36 -1.79 27.55
CA VAL A 126 22.97 -1.08 28.70
C VAL A 126 22.04 0.02 29.21
N SER A 127 21.78 0.03 30.52
CA SER A 127 21.03 1.09 31.21
C SER A 127 21.96 2.16 31.80
N LEU A 128 21.54 3.43 31.77
CA LEU A 128 22.34 4.56 32.27
C LEU A 128 22.48 4.61 33.81
N LYS A 129 21.76 3.78 34.57
CA LYS A 129 21.88 3.72 36.04
C LYS A 129 23.14 2.96 36.45
N GLN A 130 24.28 3.65 36.57
CA GLN A 130 25.48 3.09 37.21
C GLN A 130 25.24 2.86 38.71
N THR A 131 25.12 1.61 39.13
CA THR A 131 25.27 1.22 40.55
C THR A 131 26.77 1.12 40.89
N LYS A 132 27.45 2.27 40.95
CA LYS A 132 28.86 2.35 41.34
C LYS A 132 28.99 1.89 42.80
N LYS A 133 29.42 0.64 43.03
CA LYS A 133 29.70 0.10 44.37
C LYS A 133 30.77 0.97 45.03
N GLY A 134 30.35 1.85 45.94
CA GLY A 134 31.25 2.73 46.65
C GLY A 134 32.22 1.96 47.55
N LEU A 135 33.50 2.29 47.47
CA LEU A 135 34.42 2.05 48.58
C LEU A 135 34.18 3.15 49.64
N GLY A 136 34.05 2.74 50.90
CA GLY A 136 34.44 3.56 52.06
C GLY A 136 33.57 4.78 52.40
N SER A 137 32.46 4.54 53.08
CA SER A 137 32.03 5.37 54.21
C SER A 137 31.24 4.52 55.20
N ASP A 138 31.86 4.16 56.33
CA ASP A 138 31.23 3.32 57.35
C ASP A 138 30.14 4.09 58.13
N GLU A 139 29.02 3.44 58.42
CA GLU A 139 28.45 3.48 59.78
C GLU A 139 27.51 2.28 60.06
N ALA A 140 27.68 1.70 61.26
CA ALA A 140 26.98 0.62 61.96
C ALA A 140 25.73 -0.09 61.33
N GLY A 141 25.73 -1.44 61.35
CA GLY A 141 24.58 -2.26 60.88
C GLY A 141 24.46 -3.74 61.31
N ASP A 142 25.27 -4.23 62.26
CA ASP A 142 25.28 -5.62 62.81
C ASP A 142 25.68 -6.76 61.83
N SER A 143 25.89 -7.94 62.41
CA SER A 143 26.52 -9.16 61.89
C SER A 143 25.48 -10.28 61.67
N THR A 144 25.74 -11.28 60.81
CA THR A 144 26.43 -12.51 61.21
C THR A 144 26.93 -13.29 59.98
N THR A 145 27.95 -14.13 60.17
CA THR A 145 28.64 -14.94 59.14
C THR A 145 27.75 -16.06 58.55
N ASN A 146 28.00 -16.61 57.36
CA ASN A 146 29.15 -17.47 57.02
C ASN A 146 29.50 -17.45 55.52
N SER A 147 30.75 -17.82 55.20
CA SER A 147 31.24 -18.05 53.84
C SER A 147 31.70 -19.50 53.64
N SER A 148 31.46 -20.06 52.45
CA SER A 148 32.14 -21.25 51.94
C SER A 148 31.92 -21.35 50.42
N ASN A 149 33.00 -21.37 49.63
CA ASN A 149 32.92 -21.60 48.18
C ASN A 149 32.76 -23.09 47.88
N VAL A 150 31.86 -23.45 46.96
CA VAL A 150 31.91 -24.68 46.17
C VAL A 150 31.38 -24.35 44.76
N ASP A 151 32.05 -24.84 43.72
CA ASP A 151 31.62 -24.69 42.33
C ASP A 151 30.58 -25.75 41.94
N THR A 152 29.37 -25.33 41.54
CA THR A 152 28.39 -26.21 40.86
C THR A 152 27.54 -25.46 39.82
N ASN A 153 27.56 -26.00 38.59
CA ASN A 153 26.50 -26.08 37.58
C ASN A 153 25.61 -24.85 37.30
N ALA A 154 25.64 -24.39 36.04
CA ALA A 154 24.85 -23.25 35.55
C ALA A 154 23.33 -23.52 35.35
N ALA A 155 22.83 -24.71 35.67
CA ALA A 155 21.41 -25.06 35.52
C ALA A 155 20.56 -24.46 36.66
N ASP A 156 20.94 -24.74 37.91
CA ASP A 156 20.26 -24.29 39.15
C ASP A 156 20.13 -22.76 39.23
N VAL A 157 21.01 -22.03 38.52
CA VAL A 157 21.03 -20.56 38.43
C VAL A 157 19.84 -20.00 37.63
N MET A 158 19.29 -20.75 36.67
CA MET A 158 18.11 -20.31 35.92
C MET A 158 16.81 -20.53 36.70
N GLU A 159 16.64 -21.70 37.32
CA GLU A 159 15.46 -22.01 38.14
C GLU A 159 15.33 -21.03 39.32
N ASN A 160 16.45 -20.74 40.01
CA ASN A 160 16.53 -19.69 41.04
C ASN A 160 16.32 -18.25 40.53
N GLN A 161 16.35 -18.01 39.22
CA GLN A 161 16.00 -16.72 38.61
C GLN A 161 14.52 -16.67 38.22
N GLU A 162 13.96 -17.75 37.69
CA GLU A 162 12.52 -17.83 37.38
C GLU A 162 11.68 -17.77 38.65
N GLU A 163 12.06 -18.47 39.73
CA GLU A 163 11.41 -18.32 41.04
C GLU A 163 11.49 -16.87 41.56
N LYS A 164 12.65 -16.21 41.46
CA LYS A 164 12.80 -14.79 41.84
C LYS A 164 12.06 -13.80 40.94
N ILE A 165 11.76 -14.19 39.70
CA ILE A 165 10.91 -13.42 38.77
C ILE A 165 9.45 -13.62 39.15
N GLN A 166 9.03 -14.84 39.54
CA GLN A 166 7.68 -15.14 40.02
C GLN A 166 7.39 -14.54 41.41
N GLU A 167 8.34 -14.55 42.35
CA GLU A 167 8.24 -13.79 43.61
C GLU A 167 8.05 -12.29 43.35
N LYS A 168 8.80 -11.72 42.40
CA LYS A 168 8.66 -10.29 42.05
C LYS A 168 7.35 -9.99 41.33
N LEU A 169 6.88 -10.87 40.45
CA LEU A 169 5.58 -10.75 39.79
C LEU A 169 4.40 -10.85 40.78
N SER A 170 4.51 -11.70 41.79
CA SER A 170 3.49 -11.83 42.86
C SER A 170 3.58 -10.73 43.93
N GLN A 171 4.72 -10.03 44.03
CA GLN A 171 4.88 -8.83 44.87
C GLN A 171 4.49 -7.52 44.15
N LEU A 172 4.25 -7.54 42.84
CA LEU A 172 3.57 -6.45 42.16
C LEU A 172 2.09 -6.49 42.55
N GLN A 173 1.70 -5.66 43.52
CA GLN A 173 0.29 -5.27 43.63
C GLN A 173 -0.17 -4.72 42.27
N PRO A 174 -1.41 -5.03 41.83
CA PRO A 174 -2.04 -4.27 40.75
C PRO A 174 -1.93 -2.77 41.05
N LEU A 175 -1.85 -1.95 40.01
CA LEU A 175 -2.15 -0.53 40.20
C LEU A 175 -3.61 -0.47 40.68
N ASP A 176 -3.84 -0.01 41.90
CA ASP A 176 -5.20 0.13 42.44
C ASP A 176 -5.94 1.19 41.62
N SER A 177 -6.63 0.73 40.58
CA SER A 177 -7.36 1.51 39.59
C SER A 177 -8.53 2.27 40.24
N THR A 178 -8.22 3.45 40.79
CA THR A 178 -9.21 4.39 41.35
C THR A 178 -10.20 4.93 40.33
N ASP A 179 -9.89 4.77 39.03
CA ASP A 179 -10.75 5.11 37.91
C ASP A 179 -11.61 3.92 37.47
N GLY A 180 -12.94 4.06 37.60
CA GLY A 180 -13.90 3.01 37.21
C GLY A 180 -13.90 2.66 35.72
N LEU A 181 -13.32 3.53 34.86
CA LEU A 181 -13.09 3.22 33.45
C LEU A 181 -12.01 2.15 33.27
N VAL A 182 -10.89 2.27 34.00
CA VAL A 182 -9.75 1.34 33.89
C VAL A 182 -10.18 -0.04 34.40
N ALA A 183 -10.85 -0.10 35.55
CA ALA A 183 -11.39 -1.34 36.10
C ALA A 183 -12.43 -2.04 35.18
N SER A 184 -13.14 -1.29 34.31
CA SER A 184 -14.01 -1.88 33.28
C SER A 184 -13.21 -2.42 32.09
N LEU A 185 -12.16 -1.72 31.67
CA LEU A 185 -11.30 -2.14 30.56
C LEU A 185 -10.45 -3.36 30.94
N GLU A 186 -9.91 -3.43 32.16
CA GLU A 186 -9.16 -4.58 32.69
C GLU A 186 -10.03 -5.84 32.80
N LYS A 187 -11.34 -5.67 33.01
CA LYS A 187 -12.31 -6.77 33.05
C LYS A 187 -12.66 -7.30 31.65
N ASP A 188 -12.79 -6.40 30.68
CA ASP A 188 -13.31 -6.74 29.35
C ASP A 188 -12.19 -6.98 28.31
N PHE A 189 -10.94 -6.56 28.57
CA PHE A 189 -9.80 -6.66 27.66
C PHE A 189 -8.46 -6.95 28.36
N ASN A 190 -7.62 -7.79 27.73
CA ASN A 190 -6.21 -7.92 28.11
C ASN A 190 -5.42 -6.69 27.62
N ILE A 191 -5.05 -5.79 28.54
CA ILE A 191 -4.38 -4.52 28.19
C ILE A 191 -2.88 -4.73 27.97
N ILE A 192 -2.43 -4.65 26.70
CA ILE A 192 -1.01 -4.55 26.36
C ILE A 192 -0.59 -3.09 26.46
N THR A 193 0.16 -2.73 27.50
CA THR A 193 0.60 -1.35 27.74
C THR A 193 1.98 -1.06 27.17
N SER A 194 2.22 0.21 26.82
CA SER A 194 3.56 0.76 26.66
C SER A 194 3.59 2.13 27.32
N VAL A 195 4.67 2.42 28.08
CA VAL A 195 4.79 3.65 28.87
C VAL A 195 6.07 4.36 28.48
N PHE A 196 5.95 5.65 28.19
CA PHE A 196 7.06 6.54 27.89
C PHE A 196 6.82 7.89 28.58
N TYR A 197 7.90 8.61 28.87
CA TYR A 197 7.83 9.97 29.38
C TYR A 197 8.14 10.95 28.25
N ASN A 198 7.42 12.07 28.20
CA ASN A 198 7.64 13.15 27.25
C ASN A 198 7.49 14.50 27.98
N SER A 199 8.29 15.49 27.61
CA SER A 199 8.25 16.82 28.23
C SER A 199 6.98 17.58 27.82
N THR A 200 6.44 18.38 28.73
CA THR A 200 5.33 19.29 28.44
C THR A 200 5.87 20.62 27.93
N GLY A 201 5.22 21.18 26.90
CA GLY A 201 5.60 22.49 26.37
C GLY A 201 5.01 23.61 27.23
N LYS A 202 5.80 24.63 27.59
CA LYS A 202 5.28 25.84 28.25
C LYS A 202 4.72 26.82 27.20
N ALA A 203 3.55 27.40 27.45
CA ALA A 203 2.99 28.52 26.70
C ALA A 203 2.49 29.61 27.66
N LEU A 204 2.30 30.84 27.16
CA LEU A 204 1.70 31.94 27.92
C LEU A 204 0.23 32.10 27.53
N SER A 205 -0.59 32.43 28.52
CA SER A 205 -2.04 32.62 28.36
C SER A 205 -2.49 33.94 29.00
N VAL A 206 -3.41 34.64 28.34
CA VAL A 206 -3.95 35.94 28.78
C VAL A 206 -5.45 35.98 28.51
N PHE A 207 -6.24 36.43 29.49
CA PHE A 207 -7.66 36.74 29.29
C PHE A 207 -7.82 38.21 28.94
N SER A 208 -8.31 38.49 27.73
CA SER A 208 -8.59 39.87 27.30
C SER A 208 -9.93 40.38 27.84
N SER A 209 -10.14 41.70 27.80
CA SER A 209 -11.42 42.34 28.14
C SER A 209 -12.55 41.78 27.25
N GLY A 210 -13.42 40.96 27.85
CA GLY A 210 -14.38 40.11 27.14
C GLY A 210 -14.28 38.61 27.47
N ASN A 211 -13.36 38.21 28.35
CA ASN A 211 -13.15 36.82 28.80
C ASN A 211 -12.76 35.85 27.68
N ILE A 212 -12.08 36.36 26.64
CA ILE A 212 -11.52 35.55 25.55
C ILE A 212 -10.10 35.11 25.96
N PRO A 213 -9.81 33.80 26.05
CA PRO A 213 -8.47 33.31 26.30
C PRO A 213 -7.62 33.40 25.03
N PHE A 214 -6.49 34.09 25.12
CA PHE A 214 -5.44 34.10 24.11
C PHE A 214 -4.26 33.26 24.59
N PHE A 215 -3.67 32.50 23.68
CA PHE A 215 -2.49 31.67 23.93
C PHE A 215 -1.36 32.09 22.98
N THR A 216 -0.13 32.11 23.47
CA THR A 216 1.05 32.27 22.61
C THR A 216 1.40 30.98 21.89
N SER A 217 2.31 31.06 20.92
CA SER A 217 3.11 29.89 20.53
C SER A 217 3.83 29.29 21.75
N LEU A 218 4.16 28.00 21.67
CA LEU A 218 5.06 27.32 22.61
C LEU A 218 6.36 28.11 22.79
N ASN A 219 6.85 28.19 24.04
CA ASN A 219 8.17 28.75 24.32
C ASN A 219 9.26 27.79 23.83
N ARG A 220 9.82 28.07 22.64
CA ARG A 220 10.95 27.33 22.05
C ARG A 220 12.33 27.89 22.48
N TYR A 221 12.35 28.91 23.34
CA TYR A 221 13.57 29.64 23.72
C TYR A 221 14.08 29.28 25.12
N GLN A 222 13.35 28.44 25.88
CA GLN A 222 13.84 27.84 27.12
C GLN A 222 14.14 26.36 26.86
N SER A 223 15.38 25.93 27.15
CA SER A 223 15.79 24.53 27.13
C SER A 223 15.27 23.78 28.36
N GLU A 224 15.17 22.45 28.26
CA GLU A 224 14.96 21.56 29.42
C GLU A 224 16.19 21.47 30.33
N LEU A 225 17.33 22.08 29.93
CA LEU A 225 18.53 22.25 30.77
C LEU A 225 18.57 23.59 31.52
N ASP A 226 17.65 24.51 31.24
CA ASP A 226 17.66 25.87 31.79
C ASP A 226 16.54 26.04 32.81
N ASP A 227 16.87 25.80 34.08
CA ASP A 227 15.94 25.82 35.22
C ASP A 227 15.42 27.24 35.56
N ARG A 228 15.89 28.28 34.86
CA ARG A 228 15.50 29.68 35.10
C ARG A 228 14.04 29.94 34.72
N GLU A 229 13.32 30.64 35.58
CA GLU A 229 11.93 31.03 35.30
C GLU A 229 11.87 32.19 34.30
N PRO A 230 10.91 32.20 33.36
CA PRO A 230 10.75 33.28 32.41
C PRO A 230 10.35 34.58 33.13
N ILE A 231 11.03 35.68 32.82
CA ILE A 231 10.73 37.00 33.39
C ILE A 231 9.38 37.48 32.85
N ILE A 232 8.35 37.47 33.72
CA ILE A 232 6.99 37.92 33.42
C ILE A 232 6.66 39.12 34.31
N ASP A 233 6.12 40.19 33.73
CA ASP A 233 5.59 41.32 34.48
C ASP A 233 4.23 40.95 35.12
N PRO A 234 4.12 40.92 36.46
CA PRO A 234 2.89 40.52 37.14
C PRO A 234 1.73 41.49 36.92
N SER A 235 1.98 42.73 36.46
CA SER A 235 0.92 43.71 36.15
C SER A 235 0.14 43.36 34.87
N LEU A 236 0.69 42.49 33.99
CA LEU A 236 0.08 42.13 32.71
C LEU A 236 -0.93 40.97 32.79
N GLY A 237 -1.08 40.32 33.96
CA GLY A 237 -2.05 39.23 34.16
C GLY A 237 -1.78 37.97 33.33
N ILE A 238 -0.53 37.73 32.94
CA ILE A 238 -0.10 36.60 32.11
C ILE A 238 0.08 35.35 32.98
N ASN A 239 -0.55 34.24 32.58
CA ASN A 239 -0.41 32.94 33.25
C ASN A 239 0.34 31.94 32.36
N ILE A 240 1.29 31.18 32.92
CA ILE A 240 1.95 30.07 32.22
C ILE A 240 1.00 28.86 32.19
N THR A 241 0.87 28.22 31.03
CA THR A 241 0.08 26.99 30.83
C THR A 241 0.94 25.89 30.23
N ASN A 242 0.75 24.66 30.71
CA ASN A 242 1.41 23.46 30.17
C ASN A 242 0.59 22.86 29.03
N VAL A 243 1.22 22.74 27.86
CA VAL A 243 0.68 22.08 26.67
C VAL A 243 1.15 20.64 26.66
N ILE A 244 0.21 19.71 26.81
CA ILE A 244 0.45 18.27 26.73
C ILE A 244 0.55 17.88 25.24
N PRO A 245 1.60 17.14 24.82
CA PRO A 245 1.72 16.68 23.45
C PRO A 245 0.63 15.64 23.14
N ASN A 246 -0.03 15.77 21.98
CA ASN A 246 -0.96 14.74 21.51
C ASN A 246 -0.17 13.55 20.92
N ILE A 247 -0.38 12.34 21.46
CA ILE A 247 0.23 11.09 20.98
C ILE A 247 -0.83 10.13 20.38
N SER A 248 -2.02 10.62 20.02
CA SER A 248 -2.99 9.81 19.26
C SER A 248 -2.41 9.43 17.89
N LEU A 249 -2.38 8.13 17.55
CA LEU A 249 -2.11 7.70 16.18
C LEU A 249 -3.27 8.21 15.30
N SER A 250 -2.99 9.19 14.44
CA SER A 250 -3.97 9.70 13.50
C SER A 250 -4.26 8.67 12.40
N ASN A 251 -5.53 8.39 12.15
CA ASN A 251 -5.93 7.63 10.97
C ASN A 251 -5.47 8.40 9.72
N VAL A 252 -4.55 7.81 8.95
CA VAL A 252 -3.99 8.45 7.75
C VAL A 252 -5.04 8.40 6.64
N ASP A 253 -5.46 9.57 6.18
CA ASP A 253 -6.49 9.67 5.15
C ASP A 253 -5.94 9.36 3.75
N ASN A 254 -6.71 8.58 2.98
CA ASN A 254 -6.34 8.20 1.61
C ASN A 254 -6.10 9.44 0.73
N MET A 255 -5.00 9.40 -0.05
CA MET A 255 -4.57 10.49 -0.93
C MET A 255 -5.67 11.06 -1.83
N SER A 256 -6.64 10.21 -2.24
CA SER A 256 -7.81 10.62 -3.03
C SER A 256 -8.56 11.82 -2.44
N LYS A 257 -8.74 11.85 -1.11
CA LYS A 257 -9.44 12.93 -0.39
C LYS A 257 -8.77 14.30 -0.54
N PHE A 258 -7.45 14.32 -0.77
CA PHE A 258 -6.67 15.53 -1.01
C PHE A 258 -6.53 15.85 -2.51
N SER A 259 -6.75 14.87 -3.39
CA SER A 259 -6.64 14.99 -4.84
C SER A 259 -7.99 15.04 -5.58
N ASP A 260 -9.11 15.21 -4.88
CA ASP A 260 -10.46 15.27 -5.47
C ASP A 260 -10.67 16.58 -6.27
N THR A 261 -10.08 16.62 -7.46
CA THR A 261 -10.27 17.71 -8.41
C THR A 261 -11.72 17.70 -8.91
N ASN A 262 -12.49 18.74 -8.57
CA ASN A 262 -13.87 18.94 -9.06
C ASN A 262 -14.00 19.18 -10.58
N ILE A 263 -12.93 18.90 -11.34
CA ILE A 263 -12.85 19.04 -12.80
C ILE A 263 -13.51 17.81 -13.43
N LYS A 264 -14.72 17.98 -13.98
CA LYS A 264 -15.42 16.94 -14.75
C LYS A 264 -14.75 16.73 -16.12
N ILE A 265 -13.58 16.12 -16.14
CA ILE A 265 -12.89 15.73 -17.38
C ILE A 265 -13.76 14.68 -18.10
N PRO A 266 -14.25 14.95 -19.33
CA PRO A 266 -15.04 13.98 -20.08
C PRO A 266 -14.14 12.80 -20.52
N ASN A 267 -14.61 11.57 -20.33
CA ASN A 267 -13.92 10.34 -20.70
C ASN A 267 -13.93 10.10 -22.23
N ILE A 268 -13.32 11.01 -23.00
CA ILE A 268 -13.15 10.88 -24.45
C ILE A 268 -12.12 9.80 -24.74
N ARG A 269 -12.57 8.65 -25.25
CA ARG A 269 -11.72 7.45 -25.47
C ARG A 269 -11.18 7.32 -26.89
N GLN A 270 -11.76 8.02 -27.86
CA GLN A 270 -11.32 8.02 -29.25
C GLN A 270 -11.21 9.48 -29.72
N ILE A 271 -10.05 9.84 -30.28
CA ILE A 271 -9.73 11.23 -30.69
C ILE A 271 -10.02 11.45 -32.18
N LEU A 272 -10.03 10.37 -32.97
CA LEU A 272 -10.01 10.42 -34.44
C LEU A 272 -11.26 9.83 -35.12
N GLU A 273 -12.36 9.62 -34.40
CA GLU A 273 -13.61 9.05 -34.97
C GLU A 273 -14.11 9.81 -36.22
N ASN A 274 -13.95 11.14 -36.23
CA ASN A 274 -14.35 12.02 -37.33
C ASN A 274 -13.15 12.61 -38.10
N TYR A 275 -11.96 12.01 -38.01
CA TYR A 275 -10.77 12.51 -38.71
C TYR A 275 -10.78 12.14 -40.19
N MET A 276 -10.70 13.15 -41.06
CA MET A 276 -10.55 12.99 -42.50
C MET A 276 -9.20 13.56 -42.95
N HIS A 277 -8.30 12.68 -43.42
CA HIS A 277 -7.03 13.12 -44.00
C HIS A 277 -7.28 13.81 -45.36
N PRO A 278 -6.57 14.91 -45.72
CA PRO A 278 -6.77 15.60 -47.00
C PRO A 278 -6.69 14.71 -48.25
N ASN A 279 -5.85 13.67 -48.23
CA ASN A 279 -5.74 12.68 -49.32
C ASN A 279 -7.02 11.85 -49.56
N TRP A 280 -8.02 11.90 -48.66
CA TRP A 280 -9.32 11.25 -48.83
C TRP A 280 -10.41 12.20 -49.32
N LEU A 281 -10.10 13.49 -49.50
CA LEU A 281 -11.02 14.45 -50.09
C LEU A 281 -11.25 14.13 -51.58
N ARG A 282 -12.50 14.25 -52.03
CA ARG A 282 -12.89 13.96 -53.40
C ARG A 282 -12.35 15.06 -54.33
N LEU A 283 -11.38 14.72 -55.18
CA LEU A 283 -10.95 15.59 -56.27
C LEU A 283 -12.09 15.81 -57.26
N ILE A 284 -12.23 17.04 -57.75
CA ILE A 284 -13.22 17.38 -58.78
C ILE A 284 -12.77 16.76 -60.10
N SER A 285 -13.67 16.05 -60.79
CA SER A 285 -13.43 15.39 -62.09
C SER A 285 -14.54 15.76 -63.07
N SER A 286 -14.38 15.42 -64.35
CA SER A 286 -15.38 15.73 -65.38
C SER A 286 -16.78 15.22 -64.98
N GLN A 287 -17.83 15.95 -65.36
CA GLN A 287 -19.21 15.49 -65.20
C GLN A 287 -19.68 14.85 -66.51
N TRP A 288 -20.43 13.75 -66.43
CA TRP A 288 -21.00 13.07 -67.62
C TRP A 288 -22.45 13.50 -67.78
N LEU A 289 -22.78 14.04 -68.96
CA LEU A 289 -24.08 14.62 -69.26
C LEU A 289 -24.90 13.63 -70.09
N LYS A 290 -26.09 13.22 -69.59
CA LYS A 290 -27.04 12.43 -70.37
C LYS A 290 -28.13 13.35 -70.93
N HIS A 291 -28.16 13.50 -72.24
CA HIS A 291 -29.20 14.25 -72.95
C HIS A 291 -30.29 13.31 -73.48
N GLY A 292 -31.52 13.50 -73.01
CA GLY A 292 -32.69 12.71 -73.39
C GLY A 292 -32.86 11.37 -72.65
N SER A 293 -34.04 10.78 -72.82
CA SER A 293 -34.34 9.38 -72.46
C SER A 293 -33.93 8.44 -73.60
N ASP A 294 -33.85 7.14 -73.36
CA ASP A 294 -33.14 6.22 -74.25
C ASP A 294 -33.69 6.19 -75.70
N ILE A 295 -35.01 6.36 -75.87
CA ILE A 295 -35.66 6.46 -77.20
C ILE A 295 -35.44 7.83 -77.88
N THR A 296 -35.24 8.91 -77.11
CA THR A 296 -35.00 10.27 -77.64
C THR A 296 -33.52 10.63 -77.79
N SER A 297 -32.63 9.81 -77.21
CA SER A 297 -31.17 10.00 -77.17
C SER A 297 -30.52 10.21 -78.54
N LEU A 298 -31.01 9.53 -79.59
CA LEU A 298 -30.52 9.65 -80.97
C LEU A 298 -30.54 11.10 -81.48
N ASN A 299 -31.56 11.87 -81.10
CA ASN A 299 -31.73 13.28 -81.48
C ASN A 299 -30.76 14.23 -80.75
N PHE A 300 -30.02 13.75 -79.74
CA PHE A 300 -29.04 14.52 -78.97
C PHE A 300 -27.60 14.00 -79.13
N SER A 301 -27.36 13.14 -80.12
CA SER A 301 -26.03 12.61 -80.47
C SER A 301 -24.99 13.68 -80.85
N PHE A 302 -25.42 14.92 -81.13
CA PHE A 302 -24.55 16.08 -81.39
C PHE A 302 -24.27 16.94 -80.14
N ALA A 303 -24.93 16.67 -79.00
CA ALA A 303 -24.81 17.49 -77.79
C ALA A 303 -23.51 17.17 -77.02
N PRO A 304 -22.91 18.15 -76.30
CA PRO A 304 -21.75 17.91 -75.44
C PRO A 304 -22.04 16.86 -74.37
N SER A 305 -21.31 15.75 -74.40
CA SER A 305 -21.56 14.59 -73.51
C SER A 305 -20.87 14.67 -72.15
N TYR A 306 -20.04 15.70 -71.92
CA TYR A 306 -19.35 15.93 -70.66
C TYR A 306 -19.04 17.42 -70.42
N ASP A 307 -18.81 17.78 -69.15
CA ASP A 307 -18.32 19.08 -68.70
C ASP A 307 -17.02 18.89 -67.90
N GLU A 308 -16.02 19.73 -68.18
CA GLU A 308 -14.68 19.72 -67.58
C GLU A 308 -14.31 21.04 -66.88
N THR A 309 -15.20 22.03 -66.85
CA THR A 309 -14.92 23.44 -66.45
C THR A 309 -14.27 23.64 -65.08
N GLN A 310 -14.40 22.70 -64.15
CA GLN A 310 -13.74 22.70 -62.84
C GLN A 310 -12.99 21.39 -62.54
N SER A 311 -12.73 20.57 -63.56
CA SER A 311 -12.11 19.25 -63.39
C SER A 311 -10.59 19.34 -63.18
N ILE A 312 -10.09 18.56 -62.21
CA ILE A 312 -8.66 18.35 -61.95
C ILE A 312 -8.13 17.16 -62.79
N ILE A 313 -9.04 16.26 -63.18
CA ILE A 313 -8.74 15.04 -63.94
C ILE A 313 -9.62 15.04 -65.20
N SER A 314 -8.98 14.92 -66.37
CA SER A 314 -9.63 14.88 -67.67
C SER A 314 -10.54 13.66 -67.85
N ASN A 315 -11.49 13.82 -68.76
CA ASN A 315 -12.54 12.85 -69.05
C ASN A 315 -12.01 11.48 -69.46
N ASP A 316 -10.94 11.43 -70.26
CA ASP A 316 -10.32 10.19 -70.71
C ASP A 316 -9.72 9.39 -69.55
N TRP A 317 -9.02 10.07 -68.63
CA TRP A 317 -8.47 9.44 -67.43
C TRP A 317 -9.57 8.98 -66.47
N LYS A 318 -10.65 9.76 -66.32
CA LYS A 318 -11.82 9.34 -65.55
C LYS A 318 -12.50 8.11 -66.17
N GLY A 319 -12.69 8.12 -67.49
CA GLY A 319 -13.29 7.02 -68.27
C GLY A 319 -12.46 5.74 -68.20
N LEU A 320 -11.14 5.85 -68.37
CA LEU A 320 -10.20 4.73 -68.21
C LEU A 320 -10.25 4.17 -66.78
N THR A 321 -10.19 5.04 -65.76
CA THR A 321 -10.27 4.63 -64.34
C THR A 321 -11.58 3.92 -64.03
N TRP A 322 -12.71 4.46 -64.50
CA TRP A 322 -14.03 3.83 -64.34
C TRP A 322 -14.13 2.50 -65.08
N CYS A 323 -13.61 2.41 -66.31
CA CYS A 323 -13.58 1.19 -67.09
C CYS A 323 -12.78 0.09 -66.34
N GLN A 324 -11.61 0.43 -65.79
CA GLN A 324 -10.78 -0.48 -65.01
C GLN A 324 -11.42 -0.91 -63.69
N GLN A 325 -11.99 0.02 -62.93
CA GLN A 325 -12.47 -0.25 -61.56
C GLN A 325 -13.91 -0.79 -61.47
N VAL A 326 -14.74 -0.47 -62.46
CA VAL A 326 -16.18 -0.76 -62.51
C VAL A 326 -16.55 -1.47 -63.81
N GLY A 327 -16.15 -0.94 -64.97
CA GLY A 327 -16.52 -1.47 -66.29
C GLY A 327 -16.18 -2.94 -66.49
N PHE A 328 -14.94 -3.35 -66.22
CA PHE A 328 -14.54 -4.76 -66.34
C PHE A 328 -15.20 -5.68 -65.31
N LYS A 329 -15.54 -5.20 -64.11
CA LYS A 329 -16.31 -6.00 -63.14
C LYS A 329 -17.70 -6.26 -63.66
N ASN A 330 -18.41 -5.20 -64.06
CA ASN A 330 -19.75 -5.33 -64.66
C ASN A 330 -19.74 -6.26 -65.89
N LEU A 331 -18.67 -6.27 -66.70
CA LEU A 331 -18.53 -7.20 -67.83
C LEU A 331 -18.29 -8.65 -67.40
N VAL A 332 -17.61 -8.91 -66.28
CA VAL A 332 -17.52 -10.25 -65.66
C VAL A 332 -18.89 -10.66 -65.13
N ASP A 333 -19.56 -9.81 -64.34
CA ASP A 333 -20.90 -10.08 -63.80
C ASP A 333 -21.93 -10.39 -64.90
N ILE A 334 -21.87 -9.68 -66.03
CA ILE A 334 -22.74 -9.91 -67.21
C ILE A 334 -22.37 -11.24 -67.90
N LYS A 335 -21.08 -11.55 -68.03
CA LYS A 335 -20.61 -12.82 -68.61
C LYS A 335 -21.00 -14.02 -67.75
N GLU A 336 -20.94 -13.90 -66.42
CA GLU A 336 -21.35 -14.94 -65.48
C GLU A 336 -22.86 -15.19 -65.61
N LYS A 337 -23.70 -14.15 -65.55
CA LYS A 337 -25.15 -14.25 -65.78
C LYS A 337 -25.50 -14.85 -67.15
N TYR A 338 -24.74 -14.51 -68.19
CA TYR A 338 -24.92 -15.09 -69.53
C TYR A 338 -24.55 -16.58 -69.57
N ASN A 339 -23.48 -17.00 -68.88
CA ASN A 339 -23.11 -18.41 -68.75
C ASN A 339 -24.14 -19.20 -67.91
N GLU A 340 -24.73 -18.59 -66.88
CA GLU A 340 -25.81 -19.19 -66.08
C GLU A 340 -27.06 -19.44 -66.94
N LEU A 341 -27.48 -18.44 -67.73
CA LEU A 341 -28.60 -18.57 -68.67
C LEU A 341 -28.32 -19.64 -69.74
N LEU A 342 -27.09 -19.74 -70.25
CA LEU A 342 -26.70 -20.82 -71.18
C LEU A 342 -26.75 -22.21 -70.52
N LYS A 343 -26.33 -22.36 -69.27
CA LYS A 343 -26.43 -23.63 -68.53
C LYS A 343 -27.87 -24.06 -68.32
N MET A 344 -28.73 -23.15 -67.84
CA MET A 344 -30.17 -23.40 -67.73
C MET A 344 -30.79 -23.79 -69.07
N GLN A 345 -30.31 -23.21 -70.17
CA GLN A 345 -30.77 -23.57 -71.50
C GLN A 345 -30.30 -24.97 -71.93
N SER A 346 -29.05 -25.38 -71.67
CA SER A 346 -28.59 -26.76 -71.95
C SER A 346 -29.29 -27.81 -71.07
N GLU A 347 -29.45 -27.55 -69.78
CA GLU A 347 -30.14 -28.44 -68.83
C GLU A 347 -31.62 -28.66 -69.24
N SER A 348 -32.28 -27.62 -69.77
CA SER A 348 -33.64 -27.74 -70.32
C SER A 348 -33.74 -28.49 -71.65
N LEU A 349 -32.62 -28.68 -72.37
CA LEU A 349 -32.58 -29.46 -73.63
C LEU A 349 -32.28 -30.94 -73.36
N GLU A 350 -31.31 -31.25 -72.49
CA GLU A 350 -31.00 -32.63 -72.11
C GLU A 350 -32.22 -33.34 -71.47
N ALA A 351 -33.00 -32.62 -70.67
CA ALA A 351 -34.26 -33.12 -70.08
C ALA A 351 -35.37 -33.45 -71.11
N ASN A 352 -35.25 -33.04 -72.38
CA ASN A 352 -36.28 -33.27 -73.40
C ASN A 352 -36.01 -34.50 -74.30
N GLU A 353 -34.76 -34.99 -74.42
CA GLU A 353 -34.47 -36.09 -75.36
C GLU A 353 -34.85 -37.49 -74.84
N GLU A 354 -34.87 -37.73 -73.52
CA GLU A 354 -35.18 -39.07 -72.96
C GLU A 354 -36.69 -39.42 -72.94
N SER A 355 -37.59 -38.45 -73.12
CA SER A 355 -39.00 -38.58 -72.72
C SER A 355 -39.98 -39.18 -73.75
N VAL A 356 -39.52 -39.59 -74.95
CA VAL A 356 -40.41 -39.95 -76.08
C VAL A 356 -40.49 -41.46 -76.34
N LYS A 357 -40.89 -42.26 -75.34
CA LYS A 357 -41.38 -43.65 -75.55
C LYS A 357 -42.56 -44.04 -74.64
N ASN A 358 -43.72 -44.20 -75.26
CA ASN A 358 -44.97 -44.86 -74.83
C ASN A 358 -45.80 -44.20 -73.68
N PRO A 359 -47.12 -43.99 -73.89
CA PRO A 359 -48.06 -43.51 -72.86
C PRO A 359 -48.81 -44.67 -72.15
N GLY A 360 -49.37 -44.44 -70.95
CA GLY A 360 -50.20 -45.44 -70.26
C GLY A 360 -50.74 -45.11 -68.85
N GLU A 361 -51.68 -44.17 -68.75
CA GLU A 361 -52.69 -44.01 -67.67
C GLU A 361 -52.27 -43.77 -66.19
N SER A 362 -53.27 -43.43 -65.37
CA SER A 362 -53.23 -43.01 -63.96
C SER A 362 -53.62 -44.18 -63.00
N SER A 363 -53.61 -44.10 -61.65
CA SER A 363 -53.75 -42.97 -60.72
C SER A 363 -53.28 -43.26 -59.26
N ILE A 364 -52.74 -42.23 -58.59
CA ILE A 364 -53.05 -41.69 -57.23
C ILE A 364 -54.00 -42.55 -56.32
N PRO A 365 -53.83 -42.70 -54.97
CA PRO A 365 -52.84 -42.16 -53.99
C PRO A 365 -52.14 -43.32 -53.17
N SER A 366 -51.82 -43.36 -51.85
CA SER A 366 -51.85 -42.47 -50.64
C SER A 366 -50.99 -43.04 -49.47
N SER A 367 -50.22 -42.21 -48.75
CA SER A 367 -49.74 -42.35 -47.32
C SER A 367 -48.88 -43.59 -46.94
N SER A 368 -47.97 -43.58 -45.95
CA SER A 368 -47.58 -42.62 -44.89
C SER A 368 -46.12 -42.84 -44.44
N SER A 369 -45.49 -41.84 -43.78
CA SER A 369 -44.54 -41.95 -42.63
C SER A 369 -43.86 -40.59 -42.35
N ASP A 370 -43.25 -40.43 -41.16
CA ASP A 370 -43.02 -39.12 -40.51
C ASP A 370 -41.55 -38.84 -40.10
N LYS A 371 -41.18 -37.54 -40.04
CA LYS A 371 -40.05 -36.90 -39.30
C LYS A 371 -38.60 -37.28 -39.68
N ASN A 372 -37.57 -36.43 -39.55
CA ASN A 372 -37.30 -35.22 -38.74
C ASN A 372 -37.02 -33.99 -39.65
N GLU A 373 -37.44 -32.74 -39.36
CA GLU A 373 -36.92 -31.78 -38.33
C GLU A 373 -35.42 -31.42 -38.51
N ALA A 374 -34.96 -30.16 -38.45
CA ALA A 374 -35.60 -28.82 -38.36
C ALA A 374 -34.51 -27.70 -38.48
N THR A 375 -34.73 -26.41 -38.80
CA THR A 375 -35.79 -25.63 -39.49
C THR A 375 -35.25 -24.21 -39.75
N ASP A 376 -35.66 -23.60 -40.88
CA ASP A 376 -36.16 -22.22 -41.10
C ASP A 376 -35.35 -20.98 -40.66
N GLU A 377 -35.29 -19.85 -41.37
CA GLU A 377 -36.32 -19.08 -42.11
C GLU A 377 -37.34 -18.35 -41.18
N CYS A 378 -38.10 -17.31 -41.58
CA CYS A 378 -38.25 -16.62 -42.87
C CYS A 378 -38.51 -15.10 -42.70
N LYS A 379 -38.76 -14.37 -43.81
CA LYS A 379 -39.35 -13.01 -43.83
C LYS A 379 -40.62 -12.97 -44.71
N THR A 380 -41.74 -12.48 -44.17
CA THR A 380 -42.90 -11.95 -44.93
C THR A 380 -43.77 -11.12 -43.96
N THR A 381 -43.93 -9.80 -44.14
CA THR A 381 -45.05 -9.09 -44.85
C THR A 381 -46.46 -9.46 -44.36
N GLY A 382 -47.34 -8.52 -43.98
CA GLY A 382 -47.18 -7.06 -43.80
C GLY A 382 -48.53 -6.31 -43.77
N GLU A 383 -48.59 -5.16 -43.06
CA GLU A 383 -49.70 -4.17 -42.98
C GLU A 383 -51.06 -4.72 -42.44
N ILE A 384 -52.02 -3.96 -41.89
CA ILE A 384 -52.50 -2.58 -42.09
C ILE A 384 -53.11 -1.99 -40.77
N LYS A 385 -53.09 -0.65 -40.64
CA LYS A 385 -53.92 0.27 -39.79
C LYS A 385 -53.49 0.65 -38.36
N GLU A 386 -53.81 1.93 -38.06
CA GLU A 386 -53.56 2.66 -36.82
C GLU A 386 -54.73 2.58 -35.81
N LEU A 387 -54.46 2.93 -34.55
CA LEU A 387 -55.27 3.90 -33.76
C LEU A 387 -54.50 4.36 -32.50
N GLU A 388 -54.96 5.44 -31.88
CA GLU A 388 -54.23 6.24 -30.88
C GLU A 388 -54.59 5.95 -29.40
N ASP A 389 -53.74 6.44 -28.50
CA ASP A 389 -53.96 6.86 -27.10
C ASP A 389 -54.93 6.13 -26.14
N GLY A 390 -54.41 5.80 -24.94
CA GLY A 390 -55.22 5.46 -23.76
C GLY A 390 -54.37 5.23 -22.49
N LYS A 391 -54.66 5.96 -21.39
CA LYS A 391 -53.86 5.94 -20.14
C LYS A 391 -54.75 6.00 -18.88
N VAL A 392 -54.79 4.92 -18.11
CA VAL A 392 -55.40 4.78 -16.75
C VAL A 392 -54.56 3.69 -16.03
N GLU A 393 -53.82 3.95 -14.95
CA GLU A 393 -54.22 3.91 -13.52
C GLU A 393 -54.88 2.55 -13.13
N GLU A 394 -54.24 1.66 -12.36
CA GLU A 394 -53.87 1.66 -10.92
C GLU A 394 -55.01 1.19 -9.98
N LYS A 395 -54.66 0.37 -8.96
CA LYS A 395 -55.50 -0.21 -7.88
C LYS A 395 -56.38 -1.41 -8.29
N ASP A 396 -56.66 -2.40 -7.43
CA ASP A 396 -56.20 -2.74 -6.07
C ASP A 396 -56.40 -4.25 -5.81
N GLY A 397 -55.76 -4.82 -4.77
CA GLY A 397 -56.20 -6.10 -4.16
C GLY A 397 -55.12 -7.16 -3.87
N ALA A 398 -55.05 -7.60 -2.61
CA ALA A 398 -54.16 -8.66 -2.13
C ALA A 398 -54.60 -10.08 -2.60
N VAL A 399 -53.80 -11.14 -2.41
CA VAL A 399 -53.68 -11.90 -1.15
C VAL A 399 -52.47 -12.86 -1.21
N LEU A 400 -51.71 -12.95 -0.09
CA LEU A 400 -50.85 -14.04 0.47
C LEU A 400 -50.01 -14.94 -0.49
N GLU A 401 -48.79 -15.37 -0.14
CA GLU A 401 -48.28 -15.78 1.18
C GLU A 401 -46.89 -15.22 1.53
N ASN A 402 -46.57 -15.22 2.84
CA ASN A 402 -45.24 -14.92 3.38
C ASN A 402 -44.55 -16.22 3.82
N PHE A 403 -43.23 -16.34 3.67
CA PHE A 403 -42.43 -17.17 4.60
C PHE A 403 -41.06 -16.53 4.90
N GLU A 404 -40.98 -15.97 6.10
CA GLU A 404 -39.86 -15.32 6.78
C GLU A 404 -40.18 -15.56 8.30
N LEU A 405 -39.30 -15.88 9.25
CA LEU A 405 -37.86 -15.68 9.47
C LEU A 405 -37.30 -16.72 10.49
N LYS A 406 -35.96 -16.81 10.57
CA LYS A 406 -35.08 -16.91 11.78
C LYS A 406 -35.31 -18.02 12.85
N THR A 407 -34.32 -18.92 13.03
CA THR A 407 -33.24 -18.97 14.08
C THR A 407 -33.62 -19.64 15.41
N ASN A 408 -32.67 -20.40 15.99
CA ASN A 408 -32.04 -20.14 17.31
C ASN A 408 -31.03 -21.26 17.67
N ASP A 409 -30.24 -21.03 18.72
CA ASP A 409 -28.98 -21.74 19.00
C ASP A 409 -29.09 -22.99 19.92
N ALA A 410 -28.03 -23.82 19.83
CA ALA A 410 -27.41 -24.69 20.84
C ALA A 410 -28.22 -25.23 22.06
N SER A 411 -28.16 -26.56 22.26
CA SER A 411 -27.30 -27.15 23.32
C SER A 411 -27.33 -28.70 23.42
N ALA A 412 -26.21 -29.23 23.93
CA ALA A 412 -25.92 -30.56 24.52
C ALA A 412 -26.90 -31.76 24.43
N GLY A 413 -26.34 -32.94 24.12
CA GLY A 413 -26.97 -34.24 24.39
C GLY A 413 -26.29 -35.44 23.72
N GLU A 414 -25.46 -36.19 24.43
CA GLU A 414 -24.87 -37.46 23.96
C GLU A 414 -25.88 -38.61 24.04
N ILE A 415 -26.01 -39.43 22.99
CA ILE A 415 -26.38 -40.86 23.10
C ILE A 415 -25.56 -41.66 22.07
N ASN A 416 -25.08 -42.83 22.49
CA ASN A 416 -24.23 -43.72 21.70
C ASN A 416 -24.98 -44.43 20.56
N GLY A 417 -24.35 -44.55 19.39
CA GLY A 417 -24.81 -45.36 18.27
C GLY A 417 -23.62 -45.95 17.51
N ALA A 418 -23.18 -47.15 17.90
CA ALA A 418 -22.03 -47.80 17.26
C ALA A 418 -22.38 -48.31 15.85
N VAL A 419 -21.54 -48.00 14.88
CA VAL A 419 -21.54 -48.61 13.54
C VAL A 419 -20.19 -49.26 13.33
N GLU A 420 -20.19 -50.59 13.14
CA GLU A 420 -18.97 -51.37 12.95
C GLU A 420 -18.35 -51.09 11.57
N LEU A 421 -17.17 -50.47 11.54
CA LEU A 421 -16.29 -50.50 10.37
C LEU A 421 -15.31 -51.66 10.51
N GLN A 422 -15.27 -52.52 9.49
CA GLN A 422 -14.52 -53.77 9.52
C GLN A 422 -13.02 -53.51 9.38
N ASN A 423 -12.23 -54.08 10.31
CA ASN A 423 -10.78 -53.89 10.36
C ASN A 423 -10.07 -54.58 9.18
N HIS A 424 -9.50 -53.80 8.27
CA HIS A 424 -8.35 -54.25 7.48
C HIS A 424 -7.05 -53.87 8.23
N PRO A 425 -6.18 -54.83 8.59
CA PRO A 425 -4.95 -54.54 9.32
C PRO A 425 -3.86 -54.02 8.37
N GLY A 426 -3.85 -52.69 8.18
CA GLY A 426 -2.77 -51.94 7.53
C GLY A 426 -2.55 -50.63 8.29
N GLU A 427 -1.29 -50.32 8.63
CA GLU A 427 -0.93 -49.27 9.59
C GLU A 427 -1.32 -47.86 9.12
N ILE A 428 -2.43 -47.32 9.66
CA ILE A 428 -2.65 -45.87 9.74
C ILE A 428 -2.06 -45.38 11.07
N SER A 429 -0.73 -45.42 11.16
CA SER A 429 0.04 -45.06 12.38
C SER A 429 0.76 -43.72 12.23
N LEU A 430 0.04 -42.69 11.76
CA LEU A 430 0.43 -41.29 11.90
C LEU A 430 -0.73 -40.51 12.51
N LYS A 431 -0.63 -40.24 13.81
CA LYS A 431 -1.14 -38.97 14.32
C LYS A 431 -0.20 -37.91 13.77
N GLU A 432 -0.62 -37.17 12.76
CA GLU A 432 0.17 -36.07 12.21
C GLU A 432 0.44 -35.05 13.32
N LYS A 433 1.68 -35.07 13.83
CA LYS A 433 2.14 -34.15 14.86
C LYS A 433 2.43 -32.82 14.18
N ILE A 434 1.51 -31.87 14.32
CA ILE A 434 1.68 -30.51 13.80
C ILE A 434 2.84 -29.86 14.55
N ASP A 435 3.99 -29.76 13.91
CA ASP A 435 5.17 -29.08 14.44
C ASP A 435 4.99 -27.57 14.29
N LEU A 436 4.72 -26.91 15.42
CA LEU A 436 4.41 -25.48 15.48
C LEU A 436 5.55 -24.59 14.93
N GLU A 437 6.80 -25.05 15.00
CA GLU A 437 7.96 -24.37 14.41
C GLU A 437 7.79 -24.21 12.89
N ASN A 438 7.42 -25.29 12.19
CA ASN A 438 7.13 -25.26 10.76
C ASN A 438 5.91 -24.37 10.44
N VAL A 439 4.93 -24.27 11.34
CA VAL A 439 3.75 -23.39 11.17
C VAL A 439 4.12 -21.91 11.34
N PHE A 440 5.07 -21.57 12.21
CA PHE A 440 5.57 -20.20 12.37
C PHE A 440 6.59 -19.78 11.29
N GLN A 441 7.26 -20.73 10.64
CA GLN A 441 8.22 -20.49 9.56
C GLN A 441 7.59 -20.58 8.15
N TYR A 442 6.33 -21.04 8.03
CA TYR A 442 5.68 -21.25 6.74
C TYR A 442 5.41 -19.95 5.96
N ASP A 443 6.18 -19.74 4.87
CA ASP A 443 5.90 -18.77 3.82
C ASP A 443 5.52 -19.47 2.49
N GLU A 444 4.60 -18.89 1.72
CA GLU A 444 4.20 -19.40 0.38
C GLU A 444 5.34 -19.38 -0.67
N MET A 445 6.52 -18.87 -0.30
CA MET A 445 7.73 -18.81 -1.15
C MET A 445 8.72 -19.95 -0.86
N GLU A 446 8.57 -20.71 0.23
CA GLU A 446 9.49 -21.82 0.57
C GLU A 446 9.06 -23.17 -0.04
N LEU A 447 7.93 -23.21 -0.76
CA LEU A 447 7.37 -24.42 -1.38
C LEU A 447 8.10 -24.81 -2.67
N ILE A 448 9.38 -25.19 -2.53
CA ILE A 448 10.25 -25.62 -3.64
C ILE A 448 9.71 -26.89 -4.32
N GLY A 449 9.60 -26.86 -5.65
CA GLY A 449 9.20 -28.01 -6.46
C GLY A 449 10.35 -28.99 -6.74
N ASP A 450 10.05 -30.29 -6.83
CA ASP A 450 11.00 -31.32 -7.26
C ASP A 450 11.67 -30.99 -8.62
N ASP A 451 10.95 -30.29 -9.50
CA ASP A 451 11.44 -29.84 -10.80
C ASP A 451 12.45 -28.70 -10.70
N GLU A 452 12.31 -27.77 -9.74
CA GLU A 452 13.32 -26.73 -9.46
C GLU A 452 14.63 -27.37 -9.00
N THR A 453 14.58 -28.40 -8.16
CA THR A 453 15.80 -29.11 -7.73
C THR A 453 16.53 -29.74 -8.93
N GLN A 454 15.79 -30.26 -9.91
CA GLN A 454 16.33 -30.81 -11.15
C GLN A 454 16.84 -29.73 -12.12
N ILE A 455 16.21 -28.56 -12.16
CA ILE A 455 16.66 -27.38 -12.92
C ILE A 455 17.99 -26.84 -12.36
N VAL A 456 18.15 -26.81 -11.04
CA VAL A 456 19.40 -26.45 -10.37
C VAL A 456 20.48 -27.50 -10.63
N GLN A 457 20.18 -28.80 -10.43
CA GLN A 457 21.13 -29.90 -10.69
C GLN A 457 21.58 -29.97 -12.16
N SER A 458 20.72 -29.60 -13.11
CA SER A 458 21.04 -29.54 -14.54
C SER A 458 21.67 -28.22 -15.00
N GLY A 459 21.82 -27.23 -14.11
CA GLY A 459 22.49 -25.96 -14.37
C GLY A 459 21.74 -25.01 -15.31
N LYS A 460 20.44 -25.22 -15.54
CA LYS A 460 19.64 -24.49 -16.56
C LYS A 460 18.87 -23.27 -16.05
N VAL A 461 19.04 -22.92 -14.77
CA VAL A 461 18.31 -21.89 -14.01
C VAL A 461 18.03 -20.59 -14.79
N GLN A 462 19.02 -20.06 -15.54
CA GLN A 462 18.83 -18.80 -16.29
C GLN A 462 17.88 -18.93 -17.50
N SER A 463 17.81 -20.10 -18.14
CA SER A 463 16.82 -20.35 -19.20
C SER A 463 15.42 -20.38 -18.61
N THR A 464 15.23 -21.19 -17.56
CA THR A 464 13.91 -21.40 -16.96
C THR A 464 13.36 -20.13 -16.32
N ILE A 465 14.19 -19.26 -15.74
CA ILE A 465 13.76 -17.92 -15.30
C ILE A 465 13.28 -17.08 -16.49
N SER A 466 13.97 -17.12 -17.65
CA SER A 466 13.51 -16.42 -18.85
C SER A 466 12.18 -16.98 -19.39
N ASP A 467 12.01 -18.31 -19.34
CA ASP A 467 10.80 -18.99 -19.79
C ASP A 467 9.60 -18.66 -18.88
N LEU A 468 9.79 -18.70 -17.55
CA LEU A 468 8.80 -18.30 -16.53
C LEU A 468 8.42 -16.82 -16.63
N LEU A 469 9.38 -15.91 -16.88
CA LEU A 469 9.09 -14.49 -17.09
C LEU A 469 8.30 -14.23 -18.39
N CYS A 470 8.48 -15.05 -19.42
CA CYS A 470 7.62 -15.04 -20.60
C CYS A 470 6.20 -15.50 -20.25
N GLU A 471 6.03 -16.61 -19.52
CA GLU A 471 4.71 -17.12 -19.09
C GLU A 471 3.97 -16.11 -18.20
N LEU A 472 4.62 -15.52 -17.20
CA LEU A 472 4.08 -14.43 -16.39
C LEU A 472 3.66 -13.22 -17.23
N SER A 473 4.43 -12.87 -18.26
CA SER A 473 4.08 -11.79 -19.19
C SER A 473 2.81 -12.13 -19.98
N GLU A 474 2.65 -13.37 -20.44
CA GLU A 474 1.45 -13.82 -21.14
C GLU A 474 0.22 -13.85 -20.21
N LEU A 475 0.33 -14.42 -19.00
CA LEU A 475 -0.76 -14.42 -18.01
C LEU A 475 -1.18 -12.98 -17.65
N ARG A 476 -0.23 -12.08 -17.45
CA ARG A 476 -0.48 -10.64 -17.22
C ARG A 476 -1.18 -9.99 -18.41
N GLN A 477 -0.78 -10.30 -19.64
CA GLN A 477 -1.43 -9.81 -20.86
C GLN A 477 -2.87 -10.33 -20.98
N GLN A 478 -3.10 -11.64 -20.75
CA GLN A 478 -4.43 -12.24 -20.72
C GLN A 478 -5.33 -11.60 -19.65
N ARG A 479 -4.81 -11.31 -18.45
CA ARG A 479 -5.54 -10.61 -17.39
C ARG A 479 -5.95 -9.21 -17.81
N LEU A 480 -5.04 -8.45 -18.43
CA LEU A 480 -5.31 -7.13 -18.99
C LEU A 480 -6.31 -7.17 -20.15
N GLU A 481 -6.28 -8.21 -20.99
CA GLU A 481 -7.31 -8.45 -22.00
C GLU A 481 -8.68 -8.73 -21.40
N LYS A 482 -8.77 -9.64 -20.41
CA LYS A 482 -9.99 -9.96 -19.69
C LYS A 482 -10.58 -8.69 -19.06
N GLN A 483 -9.74 -7.82 -18.49
CA GLN A 483 -10.15 -6.51 -17.96
C GLN A 483 -10.61 -5.53 -19.06
N LYS A 484 -9.89 -5.41 -20.17
CA LYS A 484 -10.28 -4.60 -21.35
C LYS A 484 -11.63 -5.05 -21.93
N LYS A 485 -11.85 -6.36 -22.04
CA LYS A 485 -13.11 -6.98 -22.50
C LYS A 485 -14.25 -6.65 -21.53
N HIS A 486 -14.09 -6.93 -20.23
CA HIS A 486 -15.08 -6.58 -19.20
C HIS A 486 -15.45 -5.08 -19.20
N ALA A 487 -14.45 -4.19 -19.34
CA ALA A 487 -14.66 -2.74 -19.39
C ALA A 487 -15.35 -2.24 -20.68
N ARG A 488 -15.37 -3.01 -21.77
CA ARG A 488 -16.10 -2.69 -23.01
C ARG A 488 -17.59 -3.03 -22.91
N TYR A 489 -17.93 -4.15 -22.26
CA TYR A 489 -19.32 -4.60 -22.13
C TYR A 489 -20.06 -3.89 -20.97
N ASN A 490 -19.44 -3.74 -19.80
CA ASN A 490 -20.09 -3.16 -18.61
C ASN A 490 -20.02 -1.61 -18.55
N LYS A 491 -20.53 -0.94 -19.60
CA LYS A 491 -20.51 0.53 -19.75
C LYS A 491 -21.03 1.31 -18.54
N THR A 492 -22.02 0.80 -17.82
CA THR A 492 -22.67 1.46 -16.66
C THR A 492 -21.81 1.51 -15.41
N LEU A 493 -20.84 0.60 -15.24
CA LEU A 493 -20.02 0.51 -14.02
C LEU A 493 -18.75 1.37 -14.04
N LEU A 494 -18.37 1.97 -15.17
CA LEU A 494 -17.10 2.72 -15.31
C LEU A 494 -17.09 4.11 -14.63
N ALA A 495 -18.20 4.54 -14.04
CA ALA A 495 -18.23 5.75 -13.20
C ALA A 495 -17.56 5.53 -11.83
N ALA A 496 -17.52 4.28 -11.35
CA ALA A 496 -16.64 3.85 -10.27
C ALA A 496 -15.39 3.18 -10.90
N GLY A 497 -14.25 3.25 -10.20
CA GLY A 497 -12.98 2.69 -10.69
C GLY A 497 -13.13 1.24 -11.15
N GLY A 498 -13.00 1.00 -12.46
CA GLY A 498 -13.35 -0.28 -13.07
C GLY A 498 -12.56 -1.44 -12.46
N LYS A 499 -13.27 -2.46 -11.93
CA LYS A 499 -12.72 -3.58 -11.15
C LYS A 499 -11.37 -4.04 -11.71
N ILE A 500 -10.33 -3.94 -10.88
CA ILE A 500 -9.02 -4.53 -11.16
C ILE A 500 -9.17 -6.04 -10.94
N ASN A 501 -8.95 -6.82 -11.97
CA ASN A 501 -8.89 -8.27 -11.84
C ASN A 501 -7.65 -8.61 -11.00
N LYS A 502 -7.83 -9.38 -9.92
CA LYS A 502 -6.73 -9.95 -9.14
C LYS A 502 -5.86 -10.87 -10.04
N PRO A 503 -4.60 -11.14 -9.68
CA PRO A 503 -3.83 -12.23 -10.29
C PRO A 503 -4.57 -13.57 -10.19
N ALA A 504 -4.27 -14.47 -11.12
CA ALA A 504 -4.62 -15.88 -10.98
C ALA A 504 -3.73 -16.54 -9.91
N VAL A 505 -4.20 -17.63 -9.29
CA VAL A 505 -3.36 -18.40 -8.34
C VAL A 505 -2.11 -18.95 -9.05
N GLU A 506 -2.24 -19.32 -10.32
CA GLU A 506 -1.12 -19.69 -11.21
C GLU A 506 -0.10 -18.54 -11.38
N GLU A 507 -0.57 -17.30 -11.59
CA GLU A 507 0.29 -16.11 -11.73
C GLU A 507 1.03 -15.77 -10.43
N VAL A 508 0.47 -16.08 -9.26
CA VAL A 508 1.16 -15.93 -7.96
C VAL A 508 2.17 -17.06 -7.75
N LYS A 509 1.80 -18.32 -8.03
CA LYS A 509 2.72 -19.46 -7.94
C LYS A 509 3.93 -19.33 -8.85
N LEU A 510 3.73 -18.91 -10.10
CA LEU A 510 4.79 -18.64 -11.07
C LEU A 510 5.61 -17.36 -10.77
N TYR A 511 5.25 -16.59 -9.74
CA TYR A 511 5.99 -15.42 -9.26
C TYR A 511 6.77 -15.71 -7.96
N ASN A 512 6.27 -16.65 -7.13
CA ASN A 512 6.99 -17.17 -5.97
C ASN A 512 8.09 -18.18 -6.37
N LYS A 513 7.97 -18.78 -7.57
CA LYS A 513 8.89 -19.71 -8.23
C LYS A 513 9.84 -18.99 -9.20
#